data_AF-A0A7Y1VAA4-F1
#
_entry.id   AF-A0A7Y1VAA4-F1
#
_cell.length_a   1.000
_cell.length_b   1.000
_cell.length_c   1.000
_cell.angle_alpha   90.00
_cell.angle_beta   90.00
_cell.angle_gamma   90.00
#
_symmetry.space_group_name_H-M   'P 1'
#
loop_
_entity.id
_entity.type
_entity.pdbx_description
1 polymer ?
#
loop_
_entity_poly.entity_id
_entity_poly.type
_entity_poly.pdbx_seq_one_letter_code
_entity_poly.pdbx_strand_id
1 'polypeptide(L)'
;MKAILTKIGILSFIFLTSIEPVNQEFQGQAIYFSKSTMELGSWGARMSEAQKKQIQARLKNRLEKTYVLNFNKEESVFNEEDKLDA
;
A
#
# COMPACT_ATOMS: atom_id res chain seq x y z
N MET A 1 28.33 -41.59 36.26
CA MET A 1 28.78 -40.27 35.74
C MET A 1 28.62 -40.14 34.23
N LYS A 2 29.21 -41.02 33.41
CA LYS A 2 29.09 -40.96 31.93
C LYS A 2 27.64 -40.96 31.41
N ALA A 3 26.78 -41.83 31.97
CA ALA A 3 25.36 -41.90 31.62
C ALA A 3 24.53 -40.67 32.03
N ILE A 4 24.99 -39.90 33.03
CA ILE A 4 24.33 -38.66 33.45
C ILE A 4 24.74 -37.54 32.50
N LEU A 5 26.03 -37.48 32.15
CA LEU A 5 26.56 -36.54 31.15
C LEU A 5 25.91 -36.73 29.78
N THR A 6 25.69 -37.97 29.33
CA THR A 6 24.99 -38.23 28.06
C THR A 6 23.51 -37.81 28.12
N LYS A 7 22.82 -38.05 29.24
CA LYS A 7 21.42 -37.58 29.43
C LYS A 7 21.32 -36.06 29.44
N ILE A 8 22.26 -35.36 30.09
CA ILE A 8 22.32 -33.90 30.09
C ILE A 8 22.60 -33.38 28.68
N GLY A 9 23.49 -34.04 27.93
CA GLY A 9 23.76 -33.70 26.52
C GLY A 9 22.52 -33.84 25.64
N ILE A 10 21.76 -34.93 25.79
CA ILE A 10 20.50 -35.15 25.06
C ILE A 10 19.46 -34.11 25.45
N LEU A 11 19.31 -33.80 26.74
CA LEU A 11 18.36 -32.79 27.23
C LEU A 11 18.70 -31.39 26.70
N SER A 12 19.99 -31.03 26.68
CA SER A 12 20.47 -29.77 26.11
C SER A 12 20.21 -29.69 24.60
N PHE A 13 20.38 -30.81 23.89
CA PHE A 13 20.13 -30.85 22.45
C PHE A 13 18.64 -30.64 22.13
N ILE A 14 17.75 -31.26 22.89
CA ILE A 14 16.29 -31.07 22.76
C ILE A 14 15.92 -29.61 23.01
N PHE A 15 16.50 -28.97 24.03
CA PHE A 15 16.19 -27.59 24.37
C PHE A 15 16.64 -26.59 23.28
N LEU A 16 17.74 -26.88 22.57
CA LEU A 16 18.22 -26.06 21.46
C LEU A 16 17.32 -26.13 20.23
N THR A 17 16.61 -27.25 20.02
CA THR A 17 15.70 -27.42 18.88
C THR A 17 14.31 -26.81 19.09
N SER A 18 13.97 -26.36 20.30
CA SER A 18 12.64 -25.82 20.64
C SER A 18 12.45 -24.34 20.29
N ILE A 19 13.46 -23.69 19.72
CA ILE A 19 13.35 -22.28 19.32
C ILE A 19 12.75 -22.23 17.91
N GLU A 20 11.43 -22.08 17.83
CA GLU A 20 10.78 -21.76 16.57
C GLU A 20 11.06 -20.29 16.20
N PRO A 21 11.42 -19.99 14.93
CA PRO A 21 11.56 -18.61 14.50
C PRO A 21 10.19 -17.92 14.54
N VAL A 22 10.11 -16.79 15.23
CA VAL A 22 8.92 -15.92 15.18
C VAL A 22 8.85 -15.29 13.79
N ASN A 23 8.05 -15.87 12.89
CA ASN A 23 7.77 -15.25 11.60
C ASN A 23 6.74 -14.13 11.80
N GLN A 24 7.24 -12.91 12.00
CA GLN A 24 6.37 -11.74 12.04
C GLN A 24 6.00 -11.34 10.61
N GLU A 25 4.71 -11.51 10.29
CA GLU A 25 4.11 -10.98 9.08
C GLU A 25 4.20 -9.45 9.10
N PHE A 26 4.70 -8.88 8.01
CA PHE A 26 4.79 -7.43 7.81
C PHE A 26 3.91 -7.08 6.63
N GLN A 27 2.95 -6.20 6.86
CA GLN A 27 2.07 -5.66 5.83
C GLN A 27 1.94 -4.16 6.07
N GLY A 28 2.00 -3.38 4.99
CA GLY A 28 1.89 -1.93 5.02
C GLY A 28 1.14 -1.41 3.80
N GLN A 29 0.52 -0.25 3.97
CA GLN A 29 -0.17 0.47 2.91
C GLN A 29 0.24 1.94 2.93
N ALA A 30 0.59 2.49 1.77
CA ALA A 30 0.79 3.90 1.56
C ALA A 30 -0.23 4.41 0.53
N ILE A 31 -0.93 5.49 0.87
CA ILE A 31 -1.94 6.10 -0.01
C ILE A 31 -1.42 7.46 -0.48
N TYR A 32 -1.32 7.64 -1.79
CA TYR A 32 -0.88 8.88 -2.43
C TYR A 32 -2.05 9.50 -3.19
N PHE A 33 -2.24 10.80 -3.01
CA PHE A 33 -3.28 11.55 -3.71
C PHE A 33 -2.62 12.56 -4.66
N SER A 34 -2.99 12.52 -5.93
CA SER A 34 -2.63 13.54 -6.90
C SER A 34 -3.86 14.39 -7.22
N LYS A 35 -3.72 15.71 -7.07
CA LYS A 35 -4.73 16.70 -7.45
C LYS A 35 -4.15 17.63 -8.50
N SER A 36 -4.67 17.55 -9.70
CA SER A 36 -4.30 18.43 -10.82
C SER A 36 -5.33 19.54 -10.97
N THR A 37 -4.84 20.72 -11.36
CA THR A 37 -5.71 21.86 -11.68
C THR A 37 -6.33 21.69 -13.07
N MET A 38 -7.59 22.10 -13.22
CA MET A 38 -8.26 22.08 -14.51
C MET A 38 -7.75 23.24 -15.39
N GLU A 39 -6.94 22.92 -16.40
CA GLU A 39 -6.43 23.92 -17.36
C GLU A 39 -7.26 23.93 -18.65
N LEU A 40 -8.04 25.00 -18.84
CA LEU A 40 -8.92 25.15 -20.01
C LEU A 40 -8.39 26.15 -21.05
N GLY A 41 -7.27 26.83 -20.77
CA GLY A 41 -6.66 27.81 -21.68
C GLY A 41 -7.62 28.89 -22.20
N SER A 42 -7.39 29.35 -23.43
CA SER A 42 -8.21 30.37 -24.11
C SER A 42 -9.64 29.89 -24.42
N TRP A 43 -9.88 28.58 -24.37
CA TRP A 43 -11.21 27.98 -24.53
C TRP A 43 -12.06 28.21 -23.27
N GLY A 44 -11.49 27.97 -22.08
CA GLY A 44 -12.16 28.22 -20.81
C GLY A 44 -12.42 29.69 -20.51
N ALA A 45 -11.62 30.61 -21.07
CA ALA A 45 -11.81 32.05 -20.90
C ALA A 45 -13.16 32.56 -21.45
N ARG A 46 -13.76 31.83 -22.41
CA ARG A 46 -15.06 32.18 -23.02
C ARG A 46 -16.25 31.52 -22.34
N MET A 47 -16.03 30.75 -21.27
CA MET A 47 -17.06 29.98 -20.59
C MET A 47 -17.60 30.69 -19.36
N SER A 48 -18.88 30.47 -19.07
CA SER A 48 -19.47 30.88 -17.81
C SER A 48 -18.94 30.03 -16.65
N GLU A 49 -19.00 30.55 -15.43
CA GLU A 49 -18.60 29.82 -14.22
C GLU A 49 -19.41 28.53 -14.02
N ALA A 50 -20.69 28.53 -14.40
CA ALA A 50 -21.53 27.33 -14.35
C ALA A 50 -21.03 26.24 -15.31
N GLN A 51 -20.59 26.61 -16.52
CA GLN A 51 -20.04 25.67 -17.50
C GLN A 51 -18.69 25.10 -17.02
N LYS A 52 -17.80 25.95 -16.49
CA LYS A 52 -16.53 25.50 -15.91
C LYS A 52 -16.75 24.49 -14.78
N LYS A 53 -17.72 24.76 -13.90
CA LYS A 53 -18.08 23.86 -12.80
C LYS A 53 -18.62 22.52 -13.29
N GLN A 54 -19.45 22.51 -14.34
CA GLN A 54 -19.95 21.28 -14.95
C GLN A 54 -18.83 20.44 -15.60
N ILE A 55 -17.88 21.10 -16.26
CA ILE A 55 -16.72 20.42 -16.88
C ILE A 55 -15.81 19.85 -15.79
N GLN A 56 -15.53 20.61 -14.74
CA GLN A 56 -14.74 20.15 -13.59
C GLN A 56 -15.38 18.94 -12.93
N ALA A 57 -16.70 18.93 -12.75
CA ALA A 57 -17.42 17.79 -12.20
C ALA A 57 -17.25 16.53 -13.05
N ARG A 58 -17.30 16.67 -14.39
CA ARG A 58 -17.07 15.56 -15.33
C ARG A 58 -15.62 15.08 -15.36
N LEU A 59 -14.68 15.98 -15.15
CA LEU A 59 -13.24 15.68 -15.17
C LEU A 59 -12.70 15.30 -13.79
N LYS A 60 -13.53 15.30 -12.73
CA LYS A 60 -13.09 15.06 -11.35
C LYS A 60 -12.25 13.79 -11.22
N ASN A 61 -12.69 12.67 -11.80
CA ASN A 61 -11.97 11.40 -11.75
C ASN A 61 -10.64 11.41 -12.53
N ARG A 62 -10.46 12.36 -13.46
CA ARG A 62 -9.19 12.57 -14.17
C ARG A 62 -8.26 13.53 -13.42
N LEU A 63 -8.83 14.51 -12.72
CA LEU A 63 -8.09 15.54 -11.99
C LEU A 63 -7.67 15.06 -10.60
N GLU A 64 -8.43 14.14 -10.00
CA GLU A 64 -8.15 13.55 -8.69
C GLU A 64 -7.83 12.06 -8.87
N LYS A 65 -6.56 11.69 -8.68
CA LYS A 65 -6.08 10.31 -8.75
C LYS A 65 -5.63 9.84 -7.38
N THR A 66 -5.97 8.60 -7.04
CA THR A 66 -5.52 7.95 -5.80
C THR A 66 -4.67 6.75 -6.17
N TYR A 67 -3.48 6.67 -5.60
CA TYR A 67 -2.57 5.55 -5.78
C TYR A 67 -2.40 4.84 -4.45
N VAL A 68 -2.57 3.53 -4.48
CA VAL A 68 -2.44 2.67 -3.30
C VAL A 68 -1.24 1.75 -3.52
N LEU A 69 -0.23 1.91 -2.68
CA LEU A 69 0.93 1.04 -2.62
C LEU A 69 0.74 0.09 -1.44
N ASN A 70 0.52 -1.19 -1.73
CA ASN A 70 0.50 -2.25 -0.73
C ASN A 70 1.84 -2.97 -0.76
N PHE A 71 2.43 -3.22 0.40
CA PHE A 71 3.74 -3.86 0.47
C PHE A 71 3.84 -4.80 1.67
N ASN A 72 4.59 -5.88 1.49
CA ASN A 72 4.96 -6.84 2.52
C ASN A 72 6.50 -7.03 2.53
N LYS A 73 7.01 -8.05 3.21
CA LYS A 73 8.46 -8.33 3.30
C LYS A 73 9.11 -8.74 1.98
N GLU A 74 8.34 -9.28 1.04
CA GLU A 74 8.83 -9.95 -0.17
C GLU A 74 8.40 -9.24 -1.45
N GLU A 75 7.27 -8.52 -1.41
CA GLU A 75 6.59 -7.98 -2.58
C GLU A 75 6.02 -6.58 -2.30
N SER A 76 5.93 -5.77 -3.35
CA SER A 76 5.16 -4.52 -3.36
C SER A 76 4.31 -4.43 -4.62
N VAL A 77 3.05 -4.02 -4.45
CA VAL A 77 2.06 -3.89 -5.51
C VAL A 77 1.56 -2.45 -5.54
N PHE A 78 1.77 -1.79 -6.67
CA PHE A 78 1.31 -0.43 -6.92
C PHE A 78 0.08 -0.45 -7.81
N ASN A 79 -1.05 0.02 -7.28
CA ASN A 79 -2.30 0.13 -8.02
C ASN A 79 -2.73 1.60 -8.10
N GLU A 80 -3.12 2.03 -9.31
CA GLU A 80 -3.86 3.27 -9.52
C GLU A 80 -5.34 2.96 -9.33
N GLU A 81 -5.95 3.52 -8.29
CA GLU A 81 -7.40 3.43 -8.11
C GLU A 81 -8.08 4.52 -8.92
N ASP A 82 -8.65 4.12 -10.06
CA ASP A 82 -9.60 4.94 -10.77
C ASP A 82 -10.93 4.95 -10.01
N LYS A 83 -11.28 6.11 -9.44
CA LYS A 83 -12.66 6.35 -9.00
C LYS A 83 -13.55 6.40 -10.25
N LEU A 84 -14.19 5.29 -10.59
CA LEU A 84 -15.28 5.26 -11.55
C LEU A 84 -16.57 5.72 -10.84
N ASP A 85 -16.75 7.03 -10.69
CA ASP A 85 -18.08 7.55 -10.40
C ASP A 85 -18.93 7.34 -11.68
N ALA A 86 -19.99 6.54 -11.56
CA ALA A 86 -20.95 6.21 -12.63
C ALA A 86 -21.74 7.44 -13.12
#